data_AF-A0A2H0DKI1-F1
#
_entry.id   AF-A0A2H0DKI1-F1
#
_cell.length_a   1.000
_cell.length_b   1.000
_cell.length_c   1.000
_cell.angle_alpha   90.00
_cell.angle_beta   90.00
_cell.angle_gamma   90.00
#
_symmetry.space_group_name_H-M   'P 1'
#
loop_
_entity.id
_entity.type
_entity.pdbx_description
1 polymer ?
#
loop_
_entity_poly.entity_id
_entity_poly.type
_entity_poly.pdbx_seq_one_letter_code
_entity_poly.pdbx_strand_id
1 'polypeptide(L)'
;MENTKLPLSIWLQAAFLMVTDKRGISAKQLQRALAIKSYETAWSMLQKLRAAMVNPDRSKLTGRVEVDESYIGGPEKGKRGRGAEGKNLVVGAVEVRDWTSPKTGKVSTRAGRVRFRHIDNAIQPVLVDFALDTIEGGSKVVTDGFEAYHILPQFGYSHGVESTARGMKQDDVLRHYHRAVANLKTWIKGTFHGRIDGKHLQGYLNEFAFRFNRRQNLFAAFQTMLGIAGKVKGPTQATLYAGPGPFVQREARAGV
;
A
#
# COMPACT_ATOMS: atom_id res chain seq x y z
N MET A 1 9.87 5.15 -18.55
CA MET A 1 9.81 4.34 -19.79
C MET A 1 10.95 4.68 -20.76
N GLU A 2 11.77 5.66 -20.42
CA GLU A 2 12.94 6.10 -21.20
C GLU A 2 14.06 5.03 -21.26
N ASN A 3 14.79 4.98 -22.38
CA ASN A 3 15.93 4.09 -22.64
C ASN A 3 15.67 2.58 -22.54
N THR A 4 14.49 2.12 -22.99
CA THR A 4 14.16 0.69 -23.11
C THR A 4 14.18 0.24 -24.58
N LYS A 5 14.65 -0.99 -24.83
CA LYS A 5 14.61 -1.62 -26.16
C LYS A 5 13.22 -2.16 -26.54
N LEU A 6 12.24 -2.12 -25.62
CA LEU A 6 10.88 -2.58 -25.87
C LEU A 6 10.02 -1.47 -26.47
N PRO A 7 9.13 -1.77 -27.44
CA PRO A 7 8.18 -0.81 -27.95
C PRO A 7 7.28 -0.22 -26.85
N LEU A 8 6.90 1.05 -26.98
CA LEU A 8 5.99 1.72 -26.03
C LEU A 8 4.64 1.00 -25.93
N SER A 9 4.14 0.42 -27.03
CA SER A 9 2.90 -0.37 -27.06
C SER A 9 2.93 -1.53 -26.05
N ILE A 10 4.07 -2.19 -25.87
CA ILE A 10 4.26 -3.27 -24.90
C ILE A 10 4.17 -2.76 -23.46
N TRP A 11 4.69 -1.56 -23.19
CA TRP A 11 4.56 -0.91 -21.89
C TRP A 11 3.13 -0.50 -21.58
N LEU A 12 2.41 0.05 -22.57
CA LEU A 12 1.00 0.41 -22.42
C LEU A 12 0.13 -0.82 -22.17
N GLN A 13 0.34 -1.91 -22.91
CA GLN A 13 -0.35 -3.17 -22.68
C GLN A 13 -0.05 -3.75 -21.29
N ALA A 14 1.22 -3.70 -20.85
CA ALA A 14 1.60 -4.15 -19.50
C ALA A 14 0.90 -3.34 -18.40
N ALA A 15 0.90 -2.01 -18.54
CA ALA A 15 0.20 -1.11 -17.62
C ALA A 15 -1.31 -1.39 -17.60
N PHE A 16 -1.92 -1.59 -18.76
CA PHE A 16 -3.34 -1.92 -18.88
C PHE A 16 -3.69 -3.22 -18.17
N LEU A 17 -2.94 -4.30 -18.42
CA LEU A 17 -3.16 -5.60 -17.79
C LEU A 17 -2.98 -5.55 -16.27
N MET A 18 -1.96 -4.84 -15.80
CA MET A 18 -1.66 -4.72 -14.37
C MET A 18 -2.75 -3.95 -13.60
N VAL A 19 -3.33 -2.92 -14.21
CA VAL A 19 -4.35 -2.08 -13.57
C VAL A 19 -5.74 -2.71 -13.63
N THR A 20 -6.11 -3.33 -14.75
CA THR A 20 -7.49 -3.78 -15.01
C THR A 20 -7.81 -5.15 -14.44
N ASP A 21 -6.84 -6.07 -14.31
CA ASP A 21 -7.11 -7.35 -13.64
C ASP A 21 -7.25 -7.13 -12.13
N LYS A 22 -8.44 -7.41 -11.57
CA LYS A 22 -8.73 -7.32 -10.12
C LYS A 22 -7.95 -8.30 -9.26
N ARG A 23 -7.37 -9.35 -9.84
CA ARG A 23 -6.45 -10.27 -9.18
C ARG A 23 -4.99 -9.81 -9.30
N GLY A 24 -4.70 -8.83 -10.15
CA GLY A 24 -3.32 -8.43 -10.47
C GLY A 24 -2.65 -9.46 -11.38
N ILE A 25 -1.42 -9.19 -11.79
CA ILE A 25 -0.71 -10.01 -12.78
C ILE A 25 0.70 -10.37 -12.30
N SER A 26 1.03 -11.67 -12.36
CA SER A 26 2.38 -12.14 -12.06
C SER A 26 3.32 -11.85 -13.24
N ALA A 27 4.62 -11.76 -12.98
CA ALA A 27 5.62 -11.56 -14.05
C ALA A 27 5.58 -12.69 -15.08
N LYS A 28 5.30 -13.94 -14.66
CA LYS A 28 5.17 -15.09 -15.56
C LYS A 28 3.93 -14.99 -16.44
N GLN A 29 2.81 -14.52 -15.89
CA GLN A 29 1.58 -14.30 -16.65
C GLN A 29 1.75 -13.14 -17.63
N LEU A 30 2.38 -12.04 -17.21
CA LEU A 30 2.69 -10.91 -18.08
C LEU A 30 3.62 -11.32 -19.24
N GLN A 31 4.67 -12.10 -18.93
CA GLN A 31 5.59 -12.65 -19.94
C GLN A 31 4.84 -13.39 -21.05
N ARG A 32 3.92 -14.29 -20.66
CA ARG A 32 3.10 -15.07 -21.61
C ARG A 32 2.14 -14.17 -22.39
N ALA A 33 1.44 -13.27 -21.71
CA ALA A 33 0.44 -12.40 -22.33
C ALA A 33 1.04 -11.45 -23.37
N LEU A 34 2.27 -10.97 -23.16
CA LEU A 34 2.95 -10.03 -24.05
C LEU A 34 3.99 -10.69 -24.96
N ALA A 35 4.07 -12.02 -24.96
CA ALA A 35 5.06 -12.80 -25.70
C ALA A 35 6.52 -12.31 -25.51
N ILE A 36 6.86 -11.85 -24.30
CA ILE A 36 8.22 -11.37 -23.97
C ILE A 36 9.12 -12.56 -23.67
N LYS A 37 10.35 -12.56 -24.21
CA LYS A 37 11.28 -13.70 -24.08
C LYS A 37 11.75 -13.94 -22.64
N SER A 38 12.10 -12.88 -21.90
CA SER A 38 12.71 -12.98 -20.55
C SER A 38 11.69 -12.70 -19.44
N TYR A 39 11.74 -13.52 -18.39
CA TYR A 39 10.97 -13.32 -17.16
C TYR A 39 11.41 -12.06 -16.43
N GLU A 40 12.72 -11.83 -16.35
CA GLU A 40 13.38 -10.70 -15.69
C GLU A 40 12.95 -9.38 -16.34
N THR A 41 12.75 -9.40 -17.65
CA THR A 41 12.22 -8.25 -18.40
C THR A 41 10.78 -7.95 -17.97
N ALA A 42 9.89 -8.95 -17.97
CA ALA A 42 8.51 -8.78 -17.51
C ALA A 42 8.43 -8.35 -16.04
N TRP A 43 9.27 -8.93 -15.18
CA TRP A 43 9.37 -8.57 -13.77
C TRP A 43 9.85 -7.13 -13.58
N SER A 44 10.92 -6.72 -14.28
CA SER A 44 11.45 -5.36 -14.24
C SER A 44 10.43 -4.33 -14.73
N MET A 45 9.65 -4.68 -15.76
CA MET A 45 8.54 -3.86 -16.23
C MET A 45 7.52 -3.64 -15.10
N LEU A 46 7.07 -4.71 -14.45
CA LEU A 46 6.13 -4.60 -13.33
C LEU A 46 6.69 -3.77 -12.18
N GLN A 47 7.97 -3.92 -11.82
CA GLN A 47 8.55 -3.10 -10.75
C GLN A 47 8.58 -1.60 -11.10
N LYS A 48 8.93 -1.26 -12.34
CA LYS A 48 8.90 0.14 -12.80
C LYS A 48 7.47 0.70 -12.80
N LEU A 49 6.51 -0.12 -13.22
CA LEU A 49 5.10 0.23 -13.19
C LEU A 49 4.58 0.43 -11.75
N ARG A 50 4.98 -0.42 -10.80
CA ARG A 50 4.67 -0.27 -9.36
C ARG A 50 5.20 1.06 -8.79
N ALA A 51 6.41 1.45 -9.17
CA ALA A 51 6.96 2.74 -8.75
C ALA A 51 6.12 3.92 -9.27
N ALA A 52 5.57 3.81 -10.47
CA ALA A 52 4.66 4.80 -11.07
C ALA A 52 3.21 4.74 -10.54
N MET A 53 2.91 3.90 -9.55
CA MET A 53 1.59 3.82 -8.91
C MET A 53 1.47 4.70 -7.66
N VAL A 54 2.50 5.49 -7.35
CA VAL A 54 2.46 6.50 -6.30
C VAL A 54 2.42 7.88 -6.94
N ASN A 55 1.29 8.57 -6.80
CA ASN A 55 1.20 9.98 -7.19
C ASN A 55 1.94 10.85 -6.13
N PRO A 56 2.97 11.64 -6.50
CA PRO A 56 3.62 12.57 -5.58
C PRO A 56 2.67 13.62 -5.01
N ASP A 57 1.67 14.02 -5.80
CA ASP A 57 0.67 15.05 -5.47
C ASP A 57 -0.61 14.43 -4.85
N ARG A 58 -0.52 13.20 -4.31
CA ARG A 58 -1.69 12.54 -3.70
C ARG A 58 -2.15 13.32 -2.47
N SER A 59 -3.45 13.56 -2.35
CA SER A 59 -4.00 14.07 -1.10
C SER A 59 -3.87 13.03 0.04
N LYS A 60 -3.72 13.56 1.25
CA LYS A 60 -3.70 12.79 2.49
C LYS A 60 -5.08 12.16 2.76
N LEU A 61 -5.09 11.16 3.63
CA LEU A 61 -6.31 10.55 4.15
C LEU A 61 -6.98 11.52 5.12
N THR A 62 -8.31 11.54 5.15
CA THR A 62 -9.08 12.54 5.92
C THR A 62 -10.22 11.90 6.70
N GLY A 63 -10.78 12.65 7.67
CA GLY A 63 -11.94 12.22 8.45
C GLY A 63 -11.55 11.20 9.52
N ARG A 64 -12.23 10.04 9.56
CA ARG A 64 -11.87 8.93 10.45
C ARG A 64 -10.91 7.98 9.73
N VAL A 65 -9.76 7.69 10.33
CA VAL A 65 -8.73 6.81 9.78
C VAL A 65 -8.33 5.76 10.80
N GLU A 66 -8.43 4.48 10.43
CA GLU A 66 -7.92 3.36 11.22
C GLU A 66 -6.45 3.13 10.88
N VAL A 67 -5.60 3.03 11.90
CA VAL A 67 -4.14 2.85 11.76
C VAL A 67 -3.67 1.75 12.69
N ASP A 68 -2.87 0.83 12.15
CA ASP A 68 -2.29 -0.29 12.87
C ASP A 68 -1.13 -0.89 12.06
N GLU A 69 -0.46 -1.88 12.63
CA GLU A 69 0.68 -2.59 12.10
C GLU A 69 0.35 -4.05 11.82
N SER A 70 1.01 -4.63 10.83
CA SER A 70 0.74 -6.00 10.42
C SER A 70 1.95 -6.61 9.75
N TYR A 71 2.15 -7.89 10.02
CA TYR A 71 3.17 -8.69 9.37
C TYR A 71 2.68 -9.26 8.05
N ILE A 72 3.47 -9.08 6.99
CA ILE A 72 3.25 -9.58 5.63
C ILE A 72 4.40 -10.52 5.22
N GLY A 73 4.08 -11.71 4.75
CA GLY A 73 5.09 -12.71 4.35
C GLY A 73 4.60 -14.15 4.51
N GLY A 74 5.32 -15.09 3.89
CA GLY A 74 4.98 -16.52 3.82
C GLY A 74 5.15 -17.29 5.14
N PRO A 75 4.71 -18.56 5.20
CA PRO A 75 4.78 -19.38 6.40
C PRO A 75 6.20 -19.90 6.61
N GLU A 76 6.83 -19.53 7.72
CA GLU A 76 7.89 -20.33 8.32
C GLU A 76 7.43 -20.87 9.67
N LYS A 77 7.87 -22.09 9.99
CA LYS A 77 7.72 -22.68 11.32
C LYS A 77 8.50 -21.82 12.31
N GLY A 78 7.81 -20.94 13.03
CA GLY A 78 8.46 -20.02 13.95
C GLY A 78 7.47 -19.27 14.84
N LYS A 79 8.01 -18.55 15.84
CA LYS A 79 7.23 -17.87 16.89
C LYS A 79 6.15 -16.96 16.30
N ARG A 80 4.95 -16.99 16.89
CA ARG A 80 3.90 -15.98 16.66
C ARG A 80 4.28 -14.73 17.47
N GLY A 81 4.18 -13.54 16.87
CA GLY A 81 4.43 -12.26 17.54
C GLY A 81 5.49 -11.39 16.85
N ARG A 82 5.89 -10.31 17.55
CA ARG A 82 6.97 -9.42 17.12
C ARG A 82 8.30 -10.19 17.08
N GLY A 83 9.06 -10.06 15.99
CA GLY A 83 10.37 -10.73 15.82
C GLY A 83 10.34 -12.13 15.18
N ALA A 84 9.30 -12.47 14.41
CA ALA A 84 9.33 -13.68 13.58
C ALA A 84 10.23 -13.48 12.35
N GLU A 85 11.29 -14.27 12.22
CA GLU A 85 12.15 -14.30 11.04
C GLU A 85 11.32 -14.50 9.76
N GLY A 86 11.71 -13.80 8.69
CA GLY A 86 11.03 -13.87 7.38
C GLY A 86 9.71 -13.09 7.24
N LYS A 87 9.23 -12.41 8.29
CA LYS A 87 8.03 -11.55 8.21
C LYS A 87 8.38 -10.08 8.12
N ASN A 88 7.82 -9.41 7.12
CA ASN A 88 8.00 -7.99 6.89
C ASN A 88 6.96 -7.20 7.67
N LEU A 89 7.39 -6.19 8.42
CA LEU A 89 6.50 -5.34 9.20
C LEU A 89 5.96 -4.20 8.32
N VAL A 90 4.65 -4.02 8.33
CA VAL A 90 3.96 -3.00 7.54
C VAL A 90 3.06 -2.21 8.47
N VAL A 91 3.14 -0.89 8.41
CA VAL A 91 2.10 0.00 8.95
C VAL A 91 1.13 0.36 7.84
N GLY A 92 -0.15 0.43 8.16
CA GLY A 92 -1.17 0.87 7.22
C GLY A 92 -2.20 1.80 7.83
N ALA A 93 -2.84 2.58 6.96
CA ALA A 93 -3.91 3.50 7.30
C ALA A 93 -5.08 3.29 6.34
N VAL A 94 -6.30 3.26 6.88
CA VAL A 94 -7.54 3.06 6.12
C VAL A 94 -8.55 4.13 6.49
N GLU A 95 -8.98 4.92 5.50
CA GLU A 95 -10.12 5.81 5.68
C GLU A 95 -11.38 5.01 5.96
N VAL A 96 -12.20 5.51 6.88
CA VAL A 96 -13.52 4.98 7.16
C VAL A 96 -14.54 6.00 6.68
N ARG A 97 -15.41 5.57 5.76
CA ARG A 97 -16.47 6.41 5.19
C ARG A 97 -17.82 5.84 5.53
N ASP A 98 -18.77 6.71 5.81
CA ASP A 98 -20.16 6.32 5.92
C ASP A 98 -20.70 5.91 4.55
N TRP A 99 -21.55 4.89 4.56
CA TRP A 99 -22.22 4.37 3.39
C TRP A 99 -23.66 4.02 3.74
N THR A 100 -24.58 4.70 3.09
CA THR A 100 -26.00 4.41 3.16
C THR A 100 -26.36 3.47 2.03
N SER A 101 -26.96 2.32 2.38
CA SER A 101 -27.46 1.37 1.40
C SER A 101 -28.58 1.98 0.57
N PRO A 102 -28.45 2.07 -0.77
CA PRO A 102 -29.53 2.57 -1.61
C PRO A 102 -30.79 1.69 -1.55
N LYS A 103 -30.62 0.39 -1.25
CA LYS A 103 -31.72 -0.58 -1.21
C LYS A 103 -32.48 -0.59 0.12
N THR A 104 -31.80 -0.33 1.22
CA THR A 104 -32.35 -0.55 2.58
C THR A 104 -32.32 0.68 3.48
N GLY A 105 -31.70 1.79 3.04
CA GLY A 105 -31.49 2.99 3.87
C GLY A 105 -30.54 2.79 5.05
N LYS A 106 -30.05 1.55 5.30
CA LYS A 106 -29.20 1.24 6.44
C LYS A 106 -27.84 1.93 6.28
N VAL A 107 -27.48 2.74 7.28
CA VAL A 107 -26.16 3.34 7.41
C VAL A 107 -25.19 2.29 7.93
N SER A 108 -24.05 2.15 7.26
CA SER A 108 -22.91 1.38 7.75
C SER A 108 -21.61 2.07 7.33
N THR A 109 -20.47 1.56 7.74
CA THR A 109 -19.17 2.10 7.35
C THR A 109 -18.51 1.23 6.29
N ARG A 110 -17.68 1.84 5.44
CA ARG A 110 -16.86 1.17 4.43
C ARG A 110 -15.45 1.73 4.42
N ALA A 111 -14.49 0.87 4.08
CA ALA A 111 -13.13 1.30 3.77
C ALA A 111 -13.14 2.29 2.59
N GLY A 112 -12.51 3.44 2.74
CA GLY A 112 -12.29 4.45 1.71
C GLY A 112 -10.99 4.19 0.96
N ARG A 113 -10.04 5.13 1.08
CA ARG A 113 -8.67 4.99 0.58
C ARG A 113 -7.75 4.36 1.63
N VAL A 114 -6.71 3.67 1.15
CA VAL A 114 -5.69 3.01 1.97
C VAL A 114 -4.29 3.51 1.65
N ARG A 115 -3.40 3.41 2.64
CA ARG A 115 -1.96 3.66 2.55
C ARG A 115 -1.24 2.55 3.34
N PHE A 116 -0.10 2.10 2.83
CA PHE A 116 0.74 1.10 3.48
C PHE A 116 2.21 1.47 3.32
N ARG A 117 3.01 1.23 4.34
CA ARG A 117 4.45 1.45 4.35
C ARG A 117 5.16 0.26 4.99
N HIS A 118 6.14 -0.29 4.29
CA HIS A 118 7.08 -1.25 4.85
C HIS A 118 8.03 -0.52 5.79
N ILE A 119 8.18 -1.03 7.01
CA ILE A 119 8.97 -0.41 8.08
C ILE A 119 9.85 -1.47 8.74
N ASP A 120 11.03 -1.06 9.20
CA ASP A 120 11.96 -1.98 9.85
C ASP A 120 11.56 -2.26 11.32
N ASN A 121 10.90 -1.29 11.97
CA ASN A 121 10.42 -1.39 13.35
C ASN A 121 9.20 -0.50 13.59
N ALA A 122 8.41 -0.81 14.62
CA ALA A 122 7.22 -0.06 15.03
C ALA A 122 7.52 0.79 16.28
N ILE A 123 8.50 1.69 16.18
CA ILE A 123 8.75 2.70 17.23
C ILE A 123 7.96 3.97 16.96
N GLN A 124 7.67 4.74 18.01
CA GLN A 124 6.87 5.96 17.95
C GLN A 124 7.29 6.94 16.84
N PRO A 125 8.58 7.34 16.69
CA PRO A 125 8.98 8.23 15.60
C PRO A 125 8.59 7.75 14.20
N VAL A 126 8.71 6.45 13.93
CA VAL A 126 8.39 5.85 12.62
C VAL A 126 6.89 5.88 12.35
N LEU A 127 6.07 5.58 13.37
CA LEU A 127 4.61 5.53 13.24
C LEU A 127 4.00 6.95 13.16
N VAL A 128 4.56 7.90 13.91
CA VAL A 128 4.18 9.31 13.83
C VAL A 128 4.53 9.90 12.46
N ASP A 129 5.73 9.65 11.95
CA ASP A 129 6.12 10.08 10.59
C ASP A 129 5.18 9.50 9.53
N PHE A 130 4.78 8.23 9.66
CA PHE A 130 3.78 7.63 8.78
C PHE A 130 2.43 8.34 8.86
N ALA A 131 1.93 8.63 10.06
CA ALA A 131 0.68 9.37 10.23
C ALA A 131 0.77 10.78 9.61
N LEU A 132 1.84 11.51 9.87
CA LEU A 132 2.07 12.87 9.34
C LEU A 132 2.16 12.90 7.81
N ASP A 133 2.85 11.94 7.18
CA ASP A 133 2.96 11.86 5.72
C ASP A 133 1.61 11.50 5.07
N THR A 134 0.80 10.67 5.73
CA THR A 134 -0.35 10.03 5.07
C THR A 134 -1.72 10.56 5.47
N ILE A 135 -1.85 11.22 6.62
CA ILE A 135 -3.13 11.64 7.21
C ILE A 135 -3.14 13.15 7.43
N GLU A 136 -4.22 13.80 7.02
CA GLU A 136 -4.42 15.24 7.18
C GLU A 136 -4.60 15.60 8.67
N GLY A 137 -3.94 16.67 9.12
CA GLY A 137 -4.10 17.19 10.48
C GLY A 137 -5.56 17.55 10.76
N GLY A 138 -5.99 17.40 12.02
CA GLY A 138 -7.40 17.53 12.41
C GLY A 138 -8.23 16.26 12.19
N SER A 139 -7.71 15.24 11.50
CA SER A 139 -8.39 13.95 11.34
C SER A 139 -8.48 13.17 12.67
N LYS A 140 -9.47 12.28 12.75
CA LYS A 140 -9.61 11.32 13.84
C LYS A 140 -8.84 10.04 13.50
N VAL A 141 -7.74 9.80 14.19
CA VAL A 141 -6.93 8.57 14.06
C VAL A 141 -7.37 7.58 15.12
N VAL A 142 -7.64 6.34 14.70
CA VAL A 142 -8.13 5.27 15.58
C VAL A 142 -7.18 4.09 15.51
N THR A 143 -6.70 3.63 16.67
CA THR A 143 -5.72 2.54 16.79
C THR A 143 -6.16 1.49 17.81
N ASP A 144 -5.40 0.41 17.94
CA ASP A 144 -5.68 -0.70 18.87
C ASP A 144 -5.30 -0.40 20.34
N GLY A 145 -4.70 0.77 20.59
CA GLY A 145 -4.21 1.19 21.90
C GLY A 145 -2.71 1.01 22.09
N PHE A 146 -1.94 0.73 21.04
CA PHE A 146 -0.48 0.73 21.16
C PHE A 146 0.06 2.12 21.55
N GLU A 147 0.88 2.15 22.61
CA GLU A 147 1.35 3.38 23.28
C GLU A 147 2.06 4.36 22.36
N ALA A 148 2.72 3.85 21.31
CA ALA A 148 3.42 4.66 20.32
C ALA A 148 2.51 5.68 19.61
N TYR A 149 1.19 5.48 19.63
CA TYR A 149 0.20 6.41 19.06
C TYR A 149 -0.33 7.45 20.05
N HIS A 150 -0.03 7.36 21.34
CA HIS A 150 -0.53 8.29 22.36
C HIS A 150 -0.08 9.74 22.15
N ILE A 151 1.01 9.96 21.42
CA ILE A 151 1.54 11.29 21.11
C ILE A 151 0.81 11.99 19.95
N LEU A 152 -0.02 11.28 19.16
CA LEU A 152 -0.72 11.84 17.99
C LEU A 152 -1.52 13.12 18.28
N PRO A 153 -2.16 13.31 19.45
CA PRO A 153 -2.82 14.58 19.78
C PRO A 153 -1.90 15.81 19.78
N GLN A 154 -0.61 15.65 20.10
CA GLN A 154 0.37 16.74 20.05
C GLN A 154 0.63 17.21 18.61
N PHE A 155 0.33 16.39 17.62
CA PHE A 155 0.45 16.69 16.19
C PHE A 155 -0.87 17.13 15.55
N GLY A 156 -1.89 17.46 16.37
CA GLY A 156 -3.17 17.97 15.89
C GLY A 156 -4.16 16.90 15.43
N TYR A 157 -3.98 15.64 15.84
CA TYR A 157 -4.95 14.57 15.56
C TYR A 157 -5.90 14.35 16.75
N SER A 158 -7.16 14.00 16.46
CA SER A 158 -8.02 13.40 17.49
C SER A 158 -7.71 11.91 17.59
N HIS A 159 -7.21 11.41 18.73
CA HIS A 159 -6.85 10.00 18.88
C HIS A 159 -7.96 9.21 19.59
N GLY A 160 -8.38 8.11 18.97
CA GLY A 160 -9.29 7.13 19.55
C GLY A 160 -8.63 5.75 19.66
N VAL A 161 -9.08 4.96 20.62
CA VAL A 161 -8.61 3.58 20.81
C VAL A 161 -9.79 2.63 20.76
N GLU A 162 -9.68 1.64 19.88
CA GLU A 162 -10.62 0.53 19.74
C GLU A 162 -9.90 -0.75 20.14
N SER A 163 -10.35 -1.38 21.22
CA SER A 163 -9.71 -2.61 21.70
C SER A 163 -10.71 -3.51 22.43
N THR A 164 -10.39 -4.79 22.49
CA THR A 164 -11.19 -5.77 23.24
C THR A 164 -11.15 -5.48 24.75
N ALA A 165 -10.04 -4.93 25.25
CA ALA A 165 -9.91 -4.45 26.63
C ALA A 165 -10.92 -3.34 26.98
N ARG A 166 -11.42 -2.60 25.98
CA ARG A 166 -12.49 -1.60 26.13
C ARG A 166 -13.88 -2.16 25.84
N GLY A 167 -14.05 -3.49 25.84
CA GLY A 167 -15.32 -4.18 25.67
C GLY A 167 -15.79 -4.33 24.21
N MET A 168 -14.96 -4.01 23.22
CA MET A 168 -15.30 -4.24 21.81
C MET A 168 -15.15 -5.70 21.43
N LYS A 169 -15.97 -6.18 20.50
CA LYS A 169 -15.80 -7.51 19.91
C LYS A 169 -14.54 -7.51 19.02
N GLN A 170 -13.81 -8.62 19.02
CA GLN A 170 -12.59 -8.78 18.22
C GLN A 170 -12.80 -8.41 16.74
N ASP A 171 -13.94 -8.79 16.16
CA ASP A 171 -14.25 -8.53 14.74
C ASP A 171 -14.63 -7.07 14.44
N ASP A 172 -14.93 -6.27 15.47
CA ASP A 172 -15.30 -4.87 15.33
C ASP A 172 -14.10 -3.92 15.49
N VAL A 173 -13.06 -4.34 16.22
CA VAL A 173 -11.81 -3.58 16.40
C VAL A 173 -11.14 -3.39 15.04
N LEU A 174 -10.92 -2.13 14.64
CA LEU A 174 -10.21 -1.76 13.40
C LEU A 174 -10.65 -2.58 12.18
N ARG A 175 -11.96 -2.82 12.06
CA ARG A 175 -12.54 -3.78 11.11
C ARG A 175 -12.11 -3.52 9.67
N HIS A 176 -11.94 -2.25 9.27
CA HIS A 176 -11.64 -1.87 7.89
C HIS A 176 -10.16 -2.05 7.60
N TYR A 177 -9.31 -1.72 8.56
CA TYR A 177 -7.88 -2.01 8.51
C TYR A 177 -7.62 -3.52 8.38
N HIS A 178 -8.15 -4.34 9.29
CA HIS A 178 -7.90 -5.79 9.27
C HIS A 178 -8.45 -6.45 8.00
N ARG A 179 -9.60 -5.99 7.47
CA ARG A 179 -10.12 -6.44 6.16
C ARG A 179 -9.20 -6.04 5.01
N ALA A 180 -8.66 -4.82 5.01
CA ALA A 180 -7.72 -4.38 3.99
C ALA A 180 -6.43 -5.22 4.00
N VAL A 181 -5.90 -5.51 5.19
CA VAL A 181 -4.73 -6.39 5.36
C VAL A 181 -5.02 -7.84 4.96
N ALA A 182 -6.20 -8.38 5.30
CA ALA A 182 -6.61 -9.72 4.88
C ALA A 182 -6.69 -9.81 3.34
N ASN A 183 -7.26 -8.80 2.69
CA ASN A 183 -7.30 -8.71 1.23
C ASN A 183 -5.89 -8.59 0.63
N LEU A 184 -5.00 -7.79 1.22
CA LEU A 184 -3.61 -7.68 0.81
C LEU A 184 -2.89 -9.03 0.87
N LYS A 185 -2.99 -9.74 2.01
CA LYS A 185 -2.40 -11.08 2.20
C LYS A 185 -2.94 -12.09 1.19
N THR A 186 -4.25 -12.06 0.96
CA THR A 186 -4.93 -12.95 -0.01
C THR A 186 -4.45 -12.67 -1.43
N TRP A 187 -4.35 -11.39 -1.80
CA TRP A 187 -3.85 -10.97 -3.10
C TRP A 187 -2.39 -11.39 -3.31
N ILE A 188 -1.52 -11.17 -2.32
CA ILE A 188 -0.12 -11.59 -2.38
C ILE A 188 0.00 -13.11 -2.55
N LYS A 189 -0.77 -13.88 -1.76
CA LYS A 189 -0.78 -15.33 -1.82
C LYS A 189 -1.31 -15.85 -3.16
N GLY A 190 -2.41 -15.28 -3.66
CA GLY A 190 -3.07 -15.74 -4.88
C GLY A 190 -2.28 -15.41 -6.15
N THR A 191 -1.67 -14.22 -6.21
CA THR A 191 -1.07 -13.70 -7.45
C THR A 191 0.43 -13.94 -7.54
N PHE A 192 1.11 -13.96 -6.40
CA PHE A 192 2.58 -14.10 -6.32
C PHE A 192 3.00 -15.33 -5.50
N HIS A 193 2.07 -16.25 -5.22
CA HIS A 193 2.31 -17.48 -4.46
C HIS A 193 2.92 -17.23 -3.06
N GLY A 194 2.70 -16.03 -2.49
CA GLY A 194 3.16 -15.68 -1.15
C GLY A 194 4.64 -15.32 -1.02
N ARG A 195 5.42 -15.33 -2.11
CA ARG A 195 6.87 -15.11 -2.08
C ARG A 195 7.23 -13.71 -2.58
N ILE A 196 7.40 -12.77 -1.65
CA ILE A 196 7.85 -11.40 -1.92
C ILE A 196 9.05 -11.13 -1.01
N ASP A 197 10.18 -10.78 -1.62
CA ASP A 197 11.36 -10.28 -0.91
C ASP A 197 11.03 -8.93 -0.27
N GLY A 198 11.38 -8.76 1.01
CA GLY A 198 11.14 -7.53 1.78
C GLY A 198 11.67 -6.28 1.08
N LYS A 199 12.79 -6.41 0.36
CA LYS A 199 13.41 -5.33 -0.40
C LYS A 199 12.52 -4.80 -1.54
N HIS A 200 11.56 -5.59 -2.00
CA HIS A 200 10.60 -5.19 -3.04
C HIS A 200 9.19 -4.95 -2.52
N LEU A 201 8.91 -5.29 -1.25
CA LEU A 201 7.56 -5.32 -0.71
C LEU A 201 6.84 -3.97 -0.86
N GLN A 202 7.53 -2.84 -0.67
CA GLN A 202 6.92 -1.52 -0.81
C GLN A 202 6.29 -1.30 -2.19
N GLY A 203 6.89 -1.81 -3.27
CA GLY A 203 6.31 -1.73 -4.61
C GLY A 203 4.98 -2.46 -4.72
N TYR A 204 4.85 -3.62 -4.08
CA TYR A 204 3.61 -4.41 -4.05
C TYR A 204 2.55 -3.74 -3.16
N LEU A 205 2.94 -3.15 -2.04
CA LEU A 205 2.06 -2.33 -1.21
C LEU A 205 1.48 -1.13 -1.99
N ASN A 206 2.33 -0.46 -2.78
CA ASN A 206 1.93 0.64 -3.65
C ASN A 206 0.91 0.18 -4.71
N GLU A 207 1.15 -0.96 -5.37
CA GLU A 207 0.21 -1.54 -6.34
C GLU A 207 -1.13 -1.88 -5.69
N PHE A 208 -1.11 -2.56 -4.55
CA PHE A 208 -2.33 -2.90 -3.83
C PHE A 208 -3.12 -1.64 -3.47
N ALA A 209 -2.46 -0.64 -2.87
CA ALA A 209 -3.11 0.61 -2.50
C ALA A 209 -3.65 1.36 -3.73
N PHE A 210 -2.90 1.41 -4.83
CA PHE A 210 -3.34 2.08 -6.06
C PHE A 210 -4.62 1.47 -6.62
N ARG A 211 -4.66 0.14 -6.72
CA ARG A 211 -5.79 -0.64 -7.24
C ARG A 211 -6.98 -0.59 -6.28
N PHE A 212 -6.73 -0.77 -4.98
CA PHE A 212 -7.76 -0.66 -3.95
C PHE A 212 -8.44 0.71 -4.00
N ASN A 213 -7.68 1.79 -4.06
CA ASN A 213 -8.21 3.16 -4.05
C ASN A 213 -9.02 3.52 -5.29
N ARG A 214 -8.89 2.74 -6.38
CA ARG A 214 -9.56 2.97 -7.67
C ARG A 214 -10.49 1.83 -8.07
N ARG A 215 -10.79 0.91 -7.15
CA ARG A 215 -11.58 -0.31 -7.40
C ARG A 215 -12.98 -0.09 -7.96
N GLN A 216 -13.53 1.12 -7.83
CA GLN A 216 -14.84 1.49 -8.38
C GLN A 216 -14.76 1.93 -9.85
N ASN A 217 -13.59 2.37 -10.34
CA ASN A 217 -13.40 2.79 -11.72
C ASN A 217 -11.99 2.42 -12.22
N LEU A 218 -11.85 1.15 -12.63
CA LEU A 218 -10.56 0.59 -13.07
C LEU A 218 -10.10 1.14 -14.43
N PHE A 219 -11.03 1.53 -15.31
CA PHE A 219 -10.67 2.14 -16.60
C PHE A 219 -10.01 3.51 -16.40
N ALA A 220 -10.55 4.35 -15.52
CA ALA A 220 -9.92 5.62 -15.16
C ALA A 220 -8.56 5.43 -14.46
N ALA A 221 -8.34 4.28 -13.81
CA ALA A 221 -7.07 3.97 -13.16
C ALA A 221 -5.92 3.83 -14.17
N PHE A 222 -6.17 3.30 -15.37
CA PHE A 222 -5.15 3.18 -16.41
C PHE A 222 -4.67 4.57 -16.86
N GLN A 223 -5.61 5.47 -17.19
CA GLN A 223 -5.29 6.86 -17.55
C GLN A 223 -4.54 7.57 -16.42
N THR A 224 -4.98 7.39 -15.17
CA THR A 224 -4.30 7.96 -14.00
C THR A 224 -2.85 7.47 -13.88
N MET A 225 -2.62 6.17 -14.11
CA MET A 225 -1.29 5.59 -14.05
C MET A 225 -0.37 6.20 -15.12
N LEU A 226 -0.86 6.39 -16.34
CA LEU A 226 -0.08 7.03 -17.41
C LEU A 226 0.27 8.48 -17.05
N GLY A 227 -0.70 9.22 -16.49
CA GLY A 227 -0.47 10.59 -16.03
C GLY A 227 0.59 10.70 -14.92
N ILE A 228 0.62 9.73 -13.99
CA ILE A 228 1.67 9.67 -12.95
C ILE A 228 3.01 9.25 -13.56
N ALA A 229 3.02 8.27 -14.45
CA ALA A 229 4.23 7.76 -15.09
C ALA A 229 4.97 8.84 -15.90
N GLY A 230 4.25 9.84 -16.42
CA GLY A 230 4.85 11.02 -17.07
C GLY A 230 5.51 12.01 -16.11
N LYS A 231 5.21 11.94 -14.81
CA LYS A 231 5.73 12.86 -13.77
C LYS A 231 6.80 12.26 -12.87
N VAL A 232 6.95 10.94 -12.86
CA VAL A 232 7.81 10.22 -11.91
C VAL A 232 8.95 9.52 -12.63
N LYS A 233 10.18 9.73 -12.16
CA LYS A 233 11.34 8.95 -12.62
C LYS A 233 11.27 7.55 -12.03
N GLY A 234 11.13 6.55 -12.90
CA GLY A 234 11.10 5.15 -12.48
C GLY A 234 12.48 4.63 -12.04
N PRO A 235 12.53 3.56 -11.23
CA PRO A 235 13.78 2.94 -10.81
C PRO A 235 14.56 2.38 -11.99
N THR A 236 15.89 2.50 -11.95
CA THR A 236 16.80 1.86 -12.91
C THR A 236 16.92 0.36 -12.59
N GLN A 237 17.38 -0.45 -13.56
CA GLN A 237 17.63 -1.88 -13.29
C GLN A 237 18.62 -2.06 -12.13
N ALA A 238 19.70 -1.29 -12.07
CA ALA A 238 20.65 -1.34 -10.98
C ALA A 238 19.97 -1.12 -9.60
N THR A 239 19.11 -0.09 -9.49
CA THR A 239 18.37 0.17 -8.24
C THR A 239 17.34 -0.91 -7.92
N LEU A 240 16.77 -1.59 -8.92
CA LEU A 240 15.84 -2.69 -8.69
C LEU A 240 16.55 -3.93 -8.14
N TYR A 241 17.79 -4.21 -8.53
CA TYR A 241 18.53 -5.38 -8.05
C TYR A 241 19.32 -5.12 -6.76
N ALA A 242 19.66 -3.86 -6.47
CA ALA A 242 20.38 -3.45 -5.26
C ALA A 242 19.53 -3.49 -3.97
N GLY A 243 18.19 -3.61 -4.07
CA GLY A 243 17.28 -3.44 -2.91
C GLY A 243 16.96 -1.96 -2.66
N PRO A 244 16.09 -1.62 -1.69
CA PRO A 244 15.78 -0.23 -1.41
C PRO A 244 17.05 0.40 -0.87
N GLY A 245 17.69 1.26 -1.67
CA GLY A 245 18.57 2.26 -1.11
C GLY A 245 17.81 3.05 -0.04
N PRO A 246 18.53 3.67 0.92
CA PRO A 246 17.89 4.51 1.92
C PRO A 246 16.94 5.44 1.19
N PHE A 247 15.70 5.53 1.69
CA PHE A 247 14.70 6.46 1.22
C PHE A 247 15.38 7.71 0.69
N VAL A 248 15.07 8.12 -0.54
CA VAL A 248 15.46 9.44 -1.04
C VAL A 248 14.96 10.41 0.03
N GLN A 249 15.90 10.86 0.87
CA GLN A 249 15.67 11.95 1.80
C GLN A 249 15.18 13.06 0.88
N ARG A 250 13.92 13.45 1.05
CA ARG A 250 13.51 14.74 0.53
C ARG A 250 14.50 15.71 1.14
N GLU A 251 15.23 16.42 0.28
CA GLU A 251 16.05 17.54 0.69
C GLU A 251 15.24 18.35 1.70
N ALA A 252 15.85 18.60 2.85
CA ALA A 252 15.29 19.45 3.88
C ALA A 252 14.74 20.71 3.20
N ARG A 253 13.44 20.96 3.36
CA ARG A 253 12.90 22.27 3.04
C ARG A 253 13.59 23.26 3.97
N ALA A 254 14.61 23.93 3.46
CA ALA A 254 15.15 25.15 4.01
C ALA A 254 14.15 26.29 3.74
N GLY A 255 13.75 27.01 4.79
CA GLY A 255 12.88 28.19 4.76
C GLY A 255 11.42 27.85 4.44
N VAL A 256 10.43 28.34 5.18
CA VAL A 256 10.24 29.65 5.83
C VAL A 256 9.46 29.45 7.12
#